data_AF-A0A6J0SJF0-F1
#
_entry.id   AF-A0A6J0SJF0-F1
#
_cell.length_a   1.000
_cell.length_b   1.000
_cell.length_c   1.000
_cell.angle_alpha   90.00
_cell.angle_beta   90.00
_cell.angle_gamma   90.00
#
_symmetry.space_group_name_H-M   'P 1'
#
loop_
_entity.id
_entity.type
_entity.pdbx_description
1 polymer ?
#
loop_
_entity_poly.entity_id
_entity_poly.type
_entity_poly.pdbx_seq_one_letter_code
_entity_poly.pdbx_strand_id
1 'polypeptide(L)'
;QNLMPDKTSRFTCKGKQIHHFLWISTFSEYTVMPDSTVVKIDAAVPLDKACLFGCGFSTGYGAALNTAQVMPGSTCAVFGLGGVGLSVVMGCKAAGASRIIGVDINKEKFVKAKELGATECLNPQDHEKPIQEVLVEMTGHGVDYAFEAVGCLDTLVCA
;
A
#
# COMPACT_ATOMS: atom_id res chain seq x y z
N GLN A 1 15.50 5.60 19.36
CA GLN A 1 16.19 6.76 18.76
C GLN A 1 16.54 6.43 17.33
N ASN A 2 16.43 7.40 16.43
CA ASN A 2 16.68 7.28 14.99
C ASN A 2 18.18 7.26 14.65
N LEU A 3 18.90 6.28 15.19
CA LEU A 3 20.35 6.05 15.05
C LEU A 3 20.60 4.61 14.58
N MET A 4 21.82 4.30 14.15
CA MET A 4 22.22 2.94 13.79
C MET A 4 22.17 1.99 15.01
N PRO A 5 22.23 0.65 14.83
CA PRO A 5 22.21 -0.30 15.95
C PRO A 5 23.30 -0.06 17.01
N ASP A 6 24.45 0.49 16.59
CA ASP A 6 25.55 0.89 17.48
C ASP A 6 25.32 2.23 18.21
N LYS A 7 24.11 2.82 18.10
CA LYS A 7 23.69 4.09 18.69
C LYS A 7 24.47 5.32 18.18
N THR A 8 25.02 5.25 16.97
CA THR A 8 25.69 6.39 16.32
C THR A 8 25.01 6.77 15.01
N SER A 9 25.34 7.95 14.48
CA SER A 9 24.91 8.36 13.14
C SER A 9 26.04 8.18 12.12
N ARG A 10 25.66 8.14 10.84
CA ARG A 10 26.56 8.18 9.69
C ARG A 10 26.43 9.49 8.92
N PHE A 11 25.53 10.36 9.37
CA PHE A 11 25.22 11.63 8.71
C PHE A 11 25.57 12.82 9.60
N THR A 12 26.27 13.77 8.99
CA THR A 12 26.52 15.10 9.53
C THR A 12 26.18 16.13 8.47
N CYS A 13 25.56 17.24 8.86
CA CYS A 13 25.31 18.37 7.97
C CYS A 13 25.62 19.67 8.71
N LYS A 14 26.47 20.52 8.14
CA LYS A 14 26.90 21.81 8.74
C LYS A 14 27.39 21.64 10.19
N GLY A 15 28.18 20.59 10.44
CA GLY A 15 28.73 20.27 11.77
C GLY A 15 27.72 19.72 12.78
N LYS A 16 26.46 19.47 12.39
CA LYS A 16 25.43 18.89 13.26
C LYS A 16 25.15 17.44 12.87
N GLN A 17 24.98 16.58 13.87
CA GLN A 17 24.53 15.21 13.66
C GLN A 17 23.12 15.20 13.07
N ILE A 18 22.92 14.40 12.03
CA ILE A 18 21.61 14.14 11.43
C ILE A 18 21.20 12.72 11.78
N HIS A 19 19.92 12.51 12.07
CA HIS A 19 19.39 11.19 12.39
C HIS A 19 19.19 10.35 11.12
N HIS A 20 19.19 9.03 11.29
CA HIS A 20 18.75 8.09 10.26
C HIS A 20 17.22 8.00 10.21
N PHE A 21 16.65 7.46 9.14
CA PHE A 21 15.24 7.10 9.10
C PHE A 21 15.10 5.64 8.69
N LEU A 22 14.46 4.83 9.54
CA LEU A 22 14.27 3.39 9.37
C LEU A 22 15.54 2.60 8.99
N TRP A 23 16.72 3.13 9.35
CA TRP A 23 18.04 2.59 8.96
C TRP A 23 18.28 2.47 7.44
N ILE A 24 17.51 3.22 6.62
CA ILE A 24 17.68 3.27 5.17
C ILE A 24 18.14 4.66 4.70
N SER A 25 17.48 5.74 5.14
CA SER A 25 17.82 7.14 4.83
C SER A 25 18.10 7.40 3.33
N THR A 26 17.20 6.98 2.44
CA THR A 26 17.43 6.93 0.98
C THR A 26 17.40 8.30 0.26
N PHE A 27 17.13 9.39 0.97
CA PHE A 27 17.18 10.75 0.42
C PHE A 27 18.57 11.37 0.59
N SER A 28 19.57 10.67 0.06
CA SER A 28 20.99 11.06 0.03
C SER A 28 21.66 10.31 -1.12
N GLU A 29 22.66 10.91 -1.77
CA GLU A 29 23.42 10.25 -2.84
C GLU A 29 24.13 8.97 -2.35
N TYR A 30 24.48 8.94 -1.05
CA TYR A 30 25.05 7.79 -0.37
C TYR A 30 24.37 7.58 0.99
N THR A 31 24.19 6.31 1.37
CA THR A 31 23.71 5.91 2.69
C THR A 31 24.53 4.74 3.22
N VAL A 32 24.54 4.56 4.54
CA VAL A 32 25.20 3.45 5.22
C VAL A 32 24.12 2.69 5.98
N MET A 33 23.98 1.41 5.65
CA MET A 33 22.92 0.53 6.14
C MET A 33 23.51 -0.68 6.85
N PRO A 34 22.83 -1.27 7.84
CA PRO A 34 23.17 -2.63 8.30
C PRO A 34 23.08 -3.63 7.15
N ASP A 35 23.92 -4.65 7.16
CA ASP A 35 23.88 -5.74 6.18
C ASP A 35 22.54 -6.50 6.20
N SER A 36 21.91 -6.60 7.36
CA SER A 36 20.59 -7.22 7.55
C SER A 36 19.42 -6.45 6.93
N THR A 37 19.61 -5.21 6.47
CA THR A 37 18.55 -4.39 5.85
C THR A 37 18.74 -4.20 4.35
N VAL A 38 19.73 -4.87 3.74
CA VAL A 38 20.00 -4.83 2.30
C VAL A 38 19.85 -6.21 1.68
N VAL A 39 19.17 -6.27 0.54
CA VAL A 39 19.02 -7.49 -0.25
C VAL A 39 19.64 -7.26 -1.61
N LYS A 40 20.57 -8.12 -2.00
CA LYS A 40 21.14 -8.12 -3.36
C LYS A 40 20.07 -8.56 -4.35
N ILE A 41 19.84 -7.74 -5.37
CA ILE A 41 18.96 -8.06 -6.50
C ILE A 41 19.76 -8.36 -7.77
N ASP A 42 19.09 -8.86 -8.80
CA ASP A 42 19.67 -9.09 -10.11
C ASP A 42 20.19 -7.77 -10.73
N ALA A 43 21.40 -7.79 -11.27
CA ALA A 43 22.06 -6.65 -11.88
C ALA A 43 21.38 -6.18 -13.17
N ALA A 44 20.58 -7.03 -13.82
CA ALA A 44 19.82 -6.68 -15.02
C ALA A 44 18.55 -5.87 -14.72
N VAL A 45 18.13 -5.77 -13.45
CA VAL A 45 16.88 -5.12 -13.08
C VAL A 45 17.01 -3.59 -13.15
N PRO A 46 16.09 -2.89 -13.86
CA PRO A 46 16.09 -1.43 -13.93
C PRO A 46 15.74 -0.81 -12.55
N LEU A 47 16.71 -0.11 -11.96
CA LEU A 47 16.61 0.42 -10.59
C LEU A 47 15.55 1.53 -10.43
N ASP A 48 15.26 2.27 -11.51
CA ASP A 48 14.21 3.29 -11.57
C ASP A 48 12.79 2.72 -11.41
N LYS A 49 12.62 1.41 -11.61
CA LYS A 49 11.35 0.69 -11.37
C LYS A 49 11.42 -0.15 -10.10
N ALA A 50 12.55 -0.82 -9.86
CA ALA A 50 12.73 -1.72 -8.73
C ALA A 50 12.60 -1.04 -7.37
N CYS A 51 12.88 0.27 -7.29
CA CYS A 51 12.75 1.05 -6.07
C CYS A 51 11.35 0.94 -5.41
N LEU A 52 10.29 0.72 -6.20
CA LEU A 52 8.92 0.55 -5.69
C LEU A 52 8.74 -0.72 -4.84
N PHE A 53 9.55 -1.75 -5.08
CA PHE A 53 9.53 -3.01 -4.30
C PHE A 53 10.13 -2.83 -2.90
N GLY A 54 10.90 -1.77 -2.67
CA GLY A 54 11.46 -1.48 -1.35
C GLY A 54 10.40 -1.07 -0.31
N CYS A 55 9.18 -0.73 -0.74
CA CYS A 55 8.08 -0.41 0.15
C CYS A 55 6.72 -0.61 -0.55
N GLY A 56 6.25 0.40 -1.28
CA GLY A 56 4.84 0.53 -1.63
C GLY A 56 4.23 -0.65 -2.40
N PHE A 57 4.95 -1.19 -3.40
CA PHE A 57 4.47 -2.32 -4.19
C PHE A 57 4.36 -3.59 -3.33
N SER A 58 5.47 -3.98 -2.70
CA SER A 58 5.55 -5.20 -1.89
C SER A 58 4.59 -5.17 -0.72
N THR A 59 4.40 -4.02 -0.07
CA THR A 59 3.44 -3.85 1.04
C THR A 59 2.02 -4.15 0.59
N GLY A 60 1.53 -3.49 -0.47
CA GLY A 60 0.14 -3.69 -0.90
C GLY A 60 -0.09 -5.07 -1.54
N TYR A 61 0.81 -5.48 -2.43
CA TYR A 61 0.70 -6.76 -3.12
C TYR A 61 0.80 -7.94 -2.12
N GLY A 62 1.73 -7.85 -1.17
CA GLY A 62 1.88 -8.82 -0.10
C GLY A 62 0.73 -8.81 0.90
N ALA A 63 0.11 -7.66 1.18
CA ALA A 63 -1.07 -7.60 2.05
C ALA A 63 -2.21 -8.47 1.49
N ALA A 64 -2.46 -8.42 0.19
CA ALA A 64 -3.48 -9.25 -0.44
C ALA A 64 -3.10 -10.75 -0.47
N LEU A 65 -1.90 -11.08 -0.95
CA LEU A 65 -1.51 -12.47 -1.20
C LEU A 65 -1.02 -13.22 0.05
N ASN A 66 -0.24 -12.56 0.89
CA ASN A 66 0.48 -13.21 1.98
C ASN A 66 -0.24 -13.03 3.32
N THR A 67 -0.76 -11.83 3.59
CA THR A 67 -1.42 -11.52 4.86
C THR A 67 -2.89 -11.93 4.85
N ALA A 68 -3.69 -11.37 3.94
CA ALA A 68 -5.11 -11.66 3.83
C ALA A 68 -5.36 -13.01 3.15
N GLN A 69 -4.41 -13.48 2.33
CA GLN A 69 -4.54 -14.72 1.55
C GLN A 69 -5.85 -14.75 0.76
N VAL A 70 -6.07 -13.68 -0.01
CA VAL A 70 -7.29 -13.50 -0.81
C VAL A 70 -7.56 -14.75 -1.63
N MET A 71 -8.77 -15.27 -1.51
CA MET A 71 -9.18 -16.50 -2.20
C MET A 71 -9.79 -16.20 -3.57
N PRO A 72 -9.59 -17.08 -4.57
CA PRO A 72 -10.26 -16.96 -5.86
C PRO A 72 -11.79 -16.88 -5.71
N GLY A 73 -12.42 -16.01 -6.48
CA GLY A 73 -13.87 -15.79 -6.45
C GLY A 73 -14.35 -14.79 -5.39
N SER A 74 -13.50 -14.38 -4.46
CA SER A 74 -13.86 -13.43 -3.39
C SER A 74 -14.18 -12.01 -3.89
N THR A 75 -14.86 -11.25 -3.05
CA THR A 75 -15.10 -9.81 -3.17
C THR A 75 -14.20 -9.05 -2.21
N CYS A 76 -13.41 -8.11 -2.74
CA CYS A 76 -12.51 -7.26 -1.96
C CYS A 76 -12.95 -5.79 -1.97
N ALA A 77 -12.79 -5.08 -0.85
CA ALA A 77 -12.81 -3.62 -0.80
C ALA A 77 -11.42 -3.07 -0.47
N VAL A 78 -11.00 -2.01 -1.16
CA VAL A 78 -9.71 -1.34 -0.93
C VAL A 78 -9.94 0.14 -0.69
N PHE A 79 -9.73 0.58 0.55
CA PHE A 79 -9.86 1.97 0.98
C PHE A 79 -8.53 2.70 0.80
N GLY A 80 -8.54 3.73 -0.07
CA GLY A 80 -7.35 4.47 -0.47
C GLY A 80 -6.72 3.89 -1.73
N LEU A 81 -6.70 4.69 -2.80
CA LEU A 81 -6.19 4.30 -4.12
C LEU A 81 -4.85 5.01 -4.43
N GLY A 82 -3.98 5.11 -3.42
CA GLY A 82 -2.57 5.52 -3.57
C GLY A 82 -1.67 4.37 -4.03
N GLY A 83 -0.35 4.56 -4.04
CA GLY A 83 0.59 3.53 -4.53
C GLY A 83 0.47 2.16 -3.83
N VAL A 84 0.27 2.16 -2.50
CA VAL A 84 0.04 0.91 -1.73
C VAL A 84 -1.31 0.29 -2.08
N GLY A 85 -2.40 1.06 -2.04
CA GLY A 85 -3.74 0.56 -2.34
C GLY A 85 -3.89 0.04 -3.76
N LEU A 86 -3.29 0.70 -4.75
CA LEU A 86 -3.23 0.18 -6.13
C LEU A 86 -2.45 -1.14 -6.20
N SER A 87 -1.45 -1.33 -5.34
CA SER A 87 -0.71 -2.59 -5.23
C SER A 87 -1.53 -3.68 -4.55
N VAL A 88 -2.40 -3.34 -3.59
CA VAL A 88 -3.43 -4.24 -3.06
C VAL A 88 -4.39 -4.68 -4.17
N VAL A 89 -4.91 -3.73 -4.98
CA VAL A 89 -5.79 -4.05 -6.12
C VAL A 89 -5.13 -5.04 -7.08
N MET A 90 -3.86 -4.82 -7.43
CA MET A 90 -3.09 -5.76 -8.26
C MET A 90 -2.95 -7.14 -7.59
N GLY A 91 -2.72 -7.18 -6.28
CA GLY A 91 -2.63 -8.41 -5.50
C GLY A 91 -3.96 -9.19 -5.45
N CYS A 92 -5.08 -8.51 -5.19
CA CYS A 92 -6.42 -9.13 -5.19
C CYS A 92 -6.75 -9.71 -6.57
N LYS A 93 -6.41 -8.99 -7.64
CA LYS A 93 -6.59 -9.49 -9.02
C LYS A 93 -5.72 -10.72 -9.28
N ALA A 94 -4.46 -10.69 -8.87
CA ALA A 94 -3.55 -11.82 -9.02
C ALA A 94 -4.01 -13.06 -8.23
N ALA A 95 -4.64 -12.87 -7.07
CA ALA A 95 -5.29 -13.93 -6.29
C ALA A 95 -6.57 -14.48 -6.92
N GLY A 96 -7.13 -13.83 -7.95
CA GLY A 96 -8.35 -14.25 -8.62
C GLY A 96 -9.64 -13.80 -7.93
N ALA A 97 -9.63 -12.70 -7.17
CA ALA A 97 -10.86 -12.08 -6.68
C ALA A 97 -11.82 -11.77 -7.85
N SER A 98 -13.11 -12.06 -7.69
CA SER A 98 -14.13 -11.85 -8.72
C SER A 98 -14.59 -10.40 -8.79
N ARG A 99 -14.58 -9.70 -7.65
CA ARG A 99 -14.96 -8.29 -7.52
C ARG A 99 -13.94 -7.56 -6.66
N ILE A 100 -13.50 -6.38 -7.13
CA ILE A 100 -12.54 -5.53 -6.42
C ILE A 100 -13.09 -4.11 -6.43
N ILE A 101 -13.56 -3.66 -5.27
CA ILE A 101 -14.20 -2.35 -5.07
C ILE A 101 -13.16 -1.38 -4.53
N GLY A 102 -12.75 -0.42 -5.35
CA GLY A 102 -11.86 0.67 -4.91
C GLY A 102 -12.65 1.80 -4.25
N VAL A 103 -12.21 2.28 -3.10
CA VAL A 103 -12.86 3.39 -2.37
C VAL A 103 -11.86 4.53 -2.21
N ASP A 104 -12.13 5.70 -2.79
CA ASP A 104 -11.31 6.91 -2.60
C ASP A 104 -12.16 8.17 -2.81
N ILE A 105 -11.86 9.22 -2.06
CA ILE A 105 -12.54 10.52 -2.20
C ILE A 105 -12.12 11.27 -3.46
N ASN A 106 -10.96 10.96 -4.04
CA ASN A 106 -10.51 11.54 -5.30
C ASN A 106 -10.84 10.60 -6.47
N LYS A 107 -11.88 10.97 -7.23
CA LYS A 107 -12.37 10.21 -8.40
C LYS A 107 -11.35 10.11 -9.54
N GLU A 108 -10.38 11.00 -9.63
CA GLU A 108 -9.33 10.96 -10.68
C GLU A 108 -8.50 9.66 -10.61
N LYS A 109 -8.40 9.06 -9.41
CA LYS A 109 -7.67 7.80 -9.19
C LYS A 109 -8.40 6.57 -9.75
N PHE A 110 -9.71 6.66 -10.01
CA PHE A 110 -10.53 5.51 -10.39
C PHE A 110 -10.14 4.92 -11.73
N VAL A 111 -9.73 5.76 -12.69
CA VAL A 111 -9.27 5.30 -14.00
C VAL A 111 -8.09 4.34 -13.82
N LYS A 112 -7.10 4.75 -13.01
CA LYS A 112 -5.91 3.94 -12.76
C LYS A 112 -6.22 2.67 -11.95
N ALA A 113 -7.10 2.76 -10.97
CA ALA A 113 -7.53 1.59 -10.20
C ALA A 113 -8.19 0.54 -11.11
N LYS A 114 -9.06 0.96 -12.03
CA LYS A 114 -9.71 0.07 -12.98
C LYS A 114 -8.74 -0.56 -13.98
N GLU A 115 -7.80 0.22 -14.51
CA GLU A 115 -6.70 -0.32 -15.36
C GLU A 115 -5.94 -1.45 -14.67
N LEU A 116 -5.71 -1.32 -13.36
CA LEU A 116 -4.90 -2.25 -12.57
C LEU A 116 -5.70 -3.43 -11.99
N GLY A 117 -7.04 -3.36 -11.95
CA GLY A 117 -7.87 -4.50 -11.61
C GLY A 117 -9.15 -4.23 -10.84
N ALA A 118 -9.40 -2.99 -10.38
CA ALA A 118 -10.65 -2.67 -9.72
C ALA A 118 -11.82 -2.87 -10.69
N THR A 119 -12.85 -3.60 -10.27
CA THR A 119 -14.07 -3.81 -11.06
C THR A 119 -14.99 -2.61 -10.93
N GLU A 120 -15.03 -2.01 -9.74
CA GLU A 120 -15.91 -0.91 -9.36
C GLU A 120 -15.12 0.10 -8.53
N CYS A 121 -15.53 1.37 -8.55
CA CYS A 121 -14.97 2.39 -7.66
C CYS A 121 -16.07 3.25 -7.08
N LEU A 122 -15.93 3.61 -5.80
CA LEU A 122 -16.88 4.41 -5.04
C LEU A 122 -16.17 5.62 -4.43
N ASN A 123 -16.83 6.77 -4.49
CA ASN A 123 -16.46 7.92 -3.68
C ASN A 123 -17.47 8.03 -2.52
N PRO A 124 -17.05 7.90 -1.25
CA PRO A 124 -17.95 8.07 -0.11
C PRO A 124 -18.76 9.37 -0.12
N GLN A 125 -18.25 10.43 -0.74
CA GLN A 125 -18.91 11.75 -0.83
C GLN A 125 -20.10 11.78 -1.81
N ASP A 126 -20.26 10.75 -2.65
CA ASP A 126 -21.40 10.61 -3.55
C ASP A 126 -22.61 9.93 -2.90
N HIS A 127 -22.50 9.54 -1.63
CA HIS A 127 -23.51 8.78 -0.91
C HIS A 127 -23.97 9.50 0.35
N GLU A 128 -25.27 9.46 0.61
CA GLU A 128 -25.85 9.98 1.86
C GLU A 128 -25.63 9.02 3.04
N LYS A 129 -25.53 7.71 2.75
CA LYS A 129 -25.28 6.67 3.74
C LYS A 129 -23.78 6.48 4.00
N PRO A 130 -23.39 6.01 5.21
CA PRO A 130 -22.02 5.57 5.47
C PRO A 130 -21.55 4.54 4.44
N ILE A 131 -20.29 4.65 4.00
CA ILE A 131 -19.77 3.81 2.91
C ILE A 131 -19.82 2.30 3.22
N GLN A 132 -19.69 1.92 4.50
CA GLN A 132 -19.83 0.52 4.94
C GLN A 132 -21.23 -0.05 4.66
N GLU A 133 -22.29 0.76 4.83
CA GLU A 133 -23.66 0.34 4.54
C GLU A 133 -23.87 0.21 3.03
N VAL A 134 -23.32 1.14 2.25
CA VAL A 134 -23.34 1.07 0.79
C VAL A 134 -22.65 -0.21 0.31
N LEU A 135 -21.49 -0.57 0.88
CA LEU A 135 -20.77 -1.80 0.55
C LEU A 135 -21.58 -3.05 0.91
N VAL A 136 -22.21 -3.08 2.08
CA VAL A 136 -23.10 -4.19 2.49
C VAL A 136 -24.28 -4.31 1.53
N GLU A 137 -24.93 -3.22 1.16
CA GLU A 137 -26.06 -3.22 0.21
C GLU A 137 -25.63 -3.69 -1.19
N MET A 138 -24.45 -3.28 -1.68
CA MET A 138 -23.91 -3.67 -2.98
C MET A 138 -23.46 -5.14 -3.07
N THR A 139 -23.20 -5.77 -1.93
CA THR A 139 -22.70 -7.15 -1.83
C THR A 139 -23.70 -8.11 -1.21
N GLY A 140 -24.78 -7.59 -0.63
CA GLY A 140 -25.82 -8.35 0.09
C GLY A 140 -25.42 -8.76 1.52
N HIS A 141 -24.13 -8.93 1.80
CA HIS A 141 -23.65 -9.43 3.10
C HIS A 141 -22.33 -8.78 3.58
N GLY A 142 -21.76 -7.83 2.85
CA GLY A 142 -20.41 -7.30 3.08
C GLY A 142 -19.36 -7.94 2.17
N VAL A 143 -18.11 -7.49 2.28
CA VAL A 143 -16.99 -8.02 1.49
C VAL A 143 -16.29 -9.16 2.22
N ASP A 144 -15.63 -10.06 1.47
CA ASP A 144 -14.82 -11.13 2.06
C ASP A 144 -13.51 -10.60 2.65
N TYR A 145 -12.95 -9.57 2.00
CA TYR A 145 -11.70 -8.93 2.42
C TYR A 145 -11.81 -7.40 2.28
N ALA A 146 -11.37 -6.68 3.31
CA ALA A 146 -11.25 -5.24 3.29
C ALA A 146 -9.82 -4.83 3.63
N PHE A 147 -9.32 -3.80 2.93
CA PHE A 147 -7.97 -3.27 3.11
C PHE A 147 -8.04 -1.77 3.36
N GLU A 148 -7.53 -1.35 4.52
CA GLU A 148 -7.32 0.05 4.85
C GLU A 148 -5.90 0.46 4.41
N ALA A 149 -5.80 1.40 3.47
CA ALA A 149 -4.54 1.91 2.94
C ALA A 149 -4.49 3.45 2.92
N VAL A 150 -5.20 4.11 3.86
CA VAL A 150 -5.19 5.58 4.03
C VAL A 150 -4.47 5.97 5.31
N GLY A 151 -4.66 5.22 6.39
CA GLY A 151 -4.17 5.54 7.73
C GLY A 151 -5.10 6.49 8.50
N CYS A 152 -6.42 6.40 8.28
CA CYS A 152 -7.42 7.16 9.03
C CYS A 152 -8.24 6.22 9.94
N LEU A 153 -8.53 6.68 11.16
CA LEU A 153 -9.27 5.88 12.15
C LEU A 153 -10.71 5.61 11.67
N ASP A 154 -11.34 6.61 11.06
CA ASP A 154 -12.73 6.50 10.60
C ASP A 154 -12.83 5.42 9.51
N THR A 155 -11.92 5.43 8.53
CA THR A 155 -11.88 4.40 7.47
C THR A 155 -11.49 3.03 8.00
N LEU A 156 -10.69 2.94 9.07
CA LEU A 156 -10.36 1.66 9.72
C LEU A 156 -11.58 1.00 10.36
N VAL A 157 -12.51 1.78 10.91
CA VAL A 157 -13.75 1.24 11.50
C VAL A 157 -14.76 0.84 10.42
N CYS A 158 -14.70 1.48 9.24
CA CYS A 158 -15.53 1.14 8.09
C CYS A 158 -15.09 -0.11 7.32
N ALA A 159 -13.79 -0.43 7.36
CA ALA A 159 -13.16 -1.52 6.61
C ALA A 159 -13.29 -2.85 7.36
#